data_AF-A0A6A6BDB2-F1
#
_entry.id   AF-A0A6A6BDB2-F1
#
_cell.length_a   1.000
_cell.length_b   1.000
_cell.length_c   1.000
_cell.angle_alpha   90.00
_cell.angle_beta   90.00
_cell.angle_gamma   90.00
#
_symmetry.space_group_name_H-M   'P 1'
#
loop_
_entity.id
_entity.type
_entity.pdbx_description
1 polymer ?
#
loop_
_entity_poly.entity_id
_entity_poly.type
_entity_poly.pdbx_seq_one_letter_code
_entity_poly.pdbx_strand_id
1 'polypeptide(L)'
;MSETDSWLQRLEAHVHSVIDKHYSDKNGDDIKIALLDTGVARPIKLHMESEDLKDNIMAMNQRVKRGVVLGEGLKPNEDIDGHGTDCAYLLWKVCPYAEIYPYRICMSKEEPEVKIVKKALEHAVHEHKVDIISISVGWDRASFQLREVFKQASKSSILLFGATLDDGRGIKYPARDDAVIAIDAADIRGEPQLTSPKRGLNRQCYTAVGRNITSIANFRAAPKPLDELQQK
;
A
#
# COMPACT_ATOMS: atom_id res chain seq x y z
N MET A 1 12.17 19.14 -0.89
CA MET A 1 10.81 18.58 -0.99
C MET A 1 10.44 18.47 -2.46
N SER A 2 9.94 17.32 -2.93
CA SER A 2 9.64 17.14 -4.36
C SER A 2 8.35 17.88 -4.77
N GLU A 3 8.12 18.02 -6.08
CA GLU A 3 6.85 18.53 -6.61
C GLU A 3 5.67 17.64 -6.21
N THR A 4 5.88 16.33 -6.14
CA THR A 4 4.88 15.35 -5.71
C THR A 4 4.54 15.50 -4.23
N ASP A 5 5.54 15.67 -3.37
CA ASP A 5 5.29 15.92 -1.94
C ASP A 5 4.54 17.24 -1.73
N SER A 6 4.87 18.26 -2.54
CA SER A 6 4.16 19.54 -2.54
C SER A 6 2.71 19.39 -3.00
N TRP A 7 2.44 18.48 -3.95
CA TRP A 7 1.08 18.13 -4.36
C TRP A 7 0.31 17.44 -3.23
N LEU A 8 0.92 16.49 -2.52
CA LEU A 8 0.31 15.81 -1.37
C LEU A 8 0.01 16.78 -0.23
N GLN A 9 0.91 17.73 0.06
CA GLN A 9 0.64 18.78 1.05
C GLN A 9 -0.54 19.67 0.66
N ARG A 10 -0.66 20.01 -0.64
CA ARG A 10 -1.84 20.75 -1.11
C ARG A 10 -3.12 19.93 -0.98
N LEU A 11 -3.06 18.63 -1.27
CA LEU A 11 -4.20 17.72 -1.05
C LEU A 11 -4.63 17.77 0.42
N GLU A 12 -3.71 17.59 1.36
CA GLU A 12 -4.00 17.68 2.80
C GLU A 12 -4.62 19.03 3.17
N ALA A 13 -3.95 20.14 2.81
CA ALA A 13 -4.37 21.48 3.19
C ALA A 13 -5.77 21.88 2.67
N HIS A 14 -6.20 21.35 1.53
CA HIS A 14 -7.47 21.75 0.91
C HIS A 14 -8.57 20.69 1.04
N VAL A 15 -8.21 19.41 1.05
CA VAL A 15 -9.19 18.32 1.02
C VAL A 15 -9.51 17.83 2.42
N HIS A 16 -8.57 17.85 3.38
CA HIS A 16 -8.85 17.34 4.74
C HIS A 16 -9.96 18.11 5.41
N SER A 17 -9.97 19.44 5.33
CA SER A 17 -11.07 20.25 5.90
C SER A 17 -12.47 19.85 5.39
N VAL A 18 -12.56 19.41 4.13
CA VAL A 18 -13.80 18.91 3.53
C VAL A 18 -14.12 17.50 4.07
N ILE A 19 -13.13 16.61 4.14
CA ILE A 19 -13.29 15.26 4.69
C ILE A 19 -13.70 15.33 6.17
N ASP A 20 -13.04 16.16 6.98
CA ASP A 20 -13.28 16.32 8.42
C ASP A 20 -14.73 16.72 8.70
N LYS A 21 -15.24 17.69 7.91
CA LYS A 21 -16.62 18.13 8.00
C LYS A 21 -17.59 16.98 7.74
N HIS A 22 -17.40 16.25 6.64
CA HIS A 22 -18.30 15.14 6.29
C HIS A 22 -18.15 13.92 7.20
N TYR A 23 -16.96 13.68 7.72
CA TYR A 23 -16.70 12.58 8.64
C TYR A 23 -17.36 12.83 10.00
N SER A 24 -17.33 14.07 10.50
CA SER A 24 -18.00 14.46 11.75
C SER A 24 -19.52 14.25 11.69
N ASP A 25 -20.09 14.40 10.50
CA ASP A 25 -21.53 14.25 10.24
C ASP A 25 -21.94 12.81 9.88
N LYS A 26 -20.98 11.87 9.78
CA LYS A 26 -21.28 10.53 9.29
C LYS A 26 -22.01 9.69 10.33
N ASN A 27 -22.98 8.92 9.87
CA ASN A 27 -23.54 7.77 10.58
C ASN A 27 -23.09 6.50 9.86
N GLY A 28 -22.13 5.78 10.43
CA GLY A 28 -21.63 4.52 9.87
C GLY A 28 -20.18 4.21 10.24
N ASP A 29 -19.79 2.96 9.99
CA ASP A 29 -18.45 2.47 10.27
C ASP A 29 -17.39 3.18 9.40
N ASP A 30 -16.13 3.13 9.84
CA ASP A 30 -14.98 3.60 9.05
C ASP A 30 -14.76 2.67 7.85
N ILE A 31 -14.30 3.23 6.73
CA ILE A 31 -13.87 2.45 5.57
C ILE A 31 -12.66 1.60 5.96
N LYS A 32 -12.70 0.32 5.64
CA LYS A 32 -11.66 -0.65 5.97
C LYS A 32 -10.85 -0.99 4.73
N ILE A 33 -9.54 -0.79 4.82
CA ILE A 33 -8.59 -1.04 3.73
C ILE A 33 -7.64 -2.15 4.15
N ALA A 34 -7.65 -3.28 3.44
CA ALA A 34 -6.57 -4.26 3.53
C ALA A 34 -5.38 -3.80 2.69
N LEU A 35 -4.22 -3.64 3.32
CA LEU A 35 -2.96 -3.34 2.66
C LEU A 35 -2.09 -4.60 2.61
N LEU A 36 -1.97 -5.21 1.43
CA LEU A 36 -1.13 -6.38 1.20
C LEU A 36 0.22 -5.93 0.66
N ASP A 37 1.25 -5.97 1.51
CA ASP A 37 2.57 -5.41 1.21
C ASP A 37 3.68 -6.04 2.08
N THR A 38 4.81 -5.35 2.28
CA THR A 38 5.96 -5.76 3.11
C THR A 38 5.72 -5.61 4.62
N GLY A 39 4.50 -5.22 5.01
CA GLY A 39 4.09 -4.95 6.40
C GLY A 39 4.03 -3.45 6.70
N VAL A 40 3.71 -3.09 7.96
CA VAL A 40 3.69 -1.68 8.40
C VAL A 40 4.45 -1.55 9.71
N ALA A 41 5.50 -0.73 9.73
CA ALA A 41 6.30 -0.50 10.93
C ALA A 41 5.55 0.34 11.97
N ARG A 42 5.54 -0.15 13.21
CA ARG A 42 5.08 0.65 14.36
C ARG A 42 6.06 1.79 14.69
N PRO A 43 5.60 2.89 15.32
CA PRO A 43 6.43 4.08 15.55
C PRO A 43 7.69 3.77 16.35
N ILE A 44 7.62 2.82 17.30
CA ILE A 44 8.76 2.42 18.13
C ILE A 44 9.94 1.86 17.33
N LYS A 45 9.72 1.48 16.06
CA LYS A 45 10.73 0.93 15.15
C LYS A 45 11.19 1.95 14.09
N LEU A 46 10.77 3.20 14.21
CA LEU A 46 11.14 4.29 13.32
C LEU A 46 12.04 5.25 14.10
N HIS A 47 13.26 5.47 13.60
CA HIS A 47 14.12 6.55 14.09
C HIS A 47 13.67 7.84 13.38
N MET A 48 13.40 8.90 14.16
CA MET A 48 12.77 10.09 13.63
C MET A 48 13.39 11.34 14.26
N GLU A 49 13.92 12.22 13.41
CA GLU A 49 14.51 13.49 13.83
C GLU A 49 13.49 14.64 13.86
N SER A 50 12.44 14.59 13.04
CA SER A 50 11.41 15.63 12.93
C SER A 50 10.22 15.34 13.84
N GLU A 51 9.81 16.32 14.65
CA GLU A 51 8.65 16.22 15.54
C GLU A 51 7.33 16.15 14.76
N ASP A 52 7.15 16.99 13.72
CA ASP A 52 5.96 16.97 12.86
C ASP A 52 5.76 15.60 12.19
N LEU A 53 6.85 14.95 11.77
CA LEU A 53 6.76 13.62 11.18
C LEU A 53 6.34 12.60 12.24
N LYS A 54 6.81 12.72 13.49
CA LYS A 54 6.40 11.82 14.58
C LYS A 54 4.90 11.92 14.83
N ASP A 55 4.36 13.13 14.92
CA ASP A 55 2.94 13.35 15.14
C ASP A 55 2.09 12.73 14.01
N ASN A 56 2.48 12.95 12.75
CA ASN A 56 1.82 12.33 11.60
C ASN A 56 1.88 10.80 11.64
N ILE A 57 3.03 10.22 12.00
CA ILE A 57 3.17 8.77 12.12
C ILE A 57 2.35 8.24 13.30
N MET A 58 2.27 8.95 14.42
CA MET A 58 1.41 8.57 15.54
C MET A 58 -0.07 8.60 15.14
N ALA A 59 -0.50 9.65 14.44
CA ALA A 59 -1.86 9.78 13.91
C ALA A 59 -2.20 8.65 12.92
N MET A 60 -1.32 8.35 11.97
CA MET A 60 -1.45 7.20 11.07
C MET A 60 -1.56 5.88 11.86
N ASN A 61 -0.72 5.67 12.86
CA ASN A 61 -0.71 4.43 13.63
C ASN A 61 -1.98 4.19 14.45
N GLN A 62 -2.74 5.23 14.81
CA GLN A 62 -4.07 5.07 15.41
C GLN A 62 -5.08 4.44 14.44
N ARG A 63 -4.86 4.60 13.13
CA ARG A 63 -5.67 4.04 12.05
C ARG A 63 -5.21 2.66 11.60
N VAL A 64 -3.94 2.33 11.79
CA VAL A 64 -3.38 0.99 11.49
C VAL A 64 -3.83 -0.02 12.56
N LYS A 65 -4.66 -0.98 12.15
CA LYS A 65 -5.23 -2.02 13.02
C LYS A 65 -4.30 -3.21 13.17
N ARG A 66 -4.70 -4.14 14.04
CA ARG A 66 -3.97 -5.39 14.25
C ARG A 66 -4.13 -6.30 13.03
N GLY A 67 -3.04 -6.52 12.30
CA GLY A 67 -2.99 -7.54 11.25
C GLY A 67 -2.89 -8.97 11.81
N VAL A 68 -2.80 -9.93 10.90
CA VAL A 68 -2.60 -11.36 11.20
C VAL A 68 -1.22 -11.83 10.73
N VAL A 69 -0.60 -12.76 11.46
CA VAL A 69 0.64 -13.42 11.03
C VAL A 69 0.27 -14.53 10.06
N LEU A 70 0.69 -14.39 8.80
CA LEU A 70 0.30 -15.31 7.71
C LEU A 70 1.30 -16.45 7.49
N GLY A 71 2.53 -16.26 7.95
CA GLY A 71 3.65 -17.18 7.81
C GLY A 71 4.79 -16.83 8.75
N GLU A 72 5.78 -17.71 8.83
CA GLU A 72 6.97 -17.48 9.65
C GLU A 72 7.72 -16.22 9.18
N GLY A 73 8.11 -15.35 10.11
CA GLY A 73 8.77 -14.07 9.80
C GLY A 73 7.86 -12.98 9.23
N LEU A 74 6.63 -13.29 8.81
CA LEU A 74 5.68 -12.34 8.19
C LEU A 74 4.79 -11.66 9.23
N LYS A 75 5.41 -11.00 10.20
CA LYS A 75 4.67 -10.21 11.19
C LYS A 75 4.13 -8.93 10.53
N PRO A 76 2.81 -8.67 10.58
CA PRO A 76 2.18 -7.59 9.83
C PRO A 76 2.55 -6.18 10.32
N ASN A 77 2.90 -6.06 11.60
CA ASN A 77 3.32 -4.81 12.26
C ASN A 77 4.84 -4.60 12.25
N GLU A 78 5.53 -5.32 11.38
CA GLU A 78 6.95 -5.16 11.11
C GLU A 78 7.11 -4.97 9.61
N ASP A 79 7.96 -4.03 9.23
CA ASP A 79 8.30 -3.79 7.84
C ASP A 79 9.77 -3.46 7.80
N ILE A 80 10.58 -4.30 7.16
CA ILE A 80 12.03 -4.09 7.07
C ILE A 80 12.41 -3.37 5.78
N ASP A 81 11.57 -3.49 4.75
CA ASP A 81 11.75 -2.87 3.44
C ASP A 81 11.35 -1.39 3.48
N GLY A 82 10.25 -1.09 4.18
CA GLY A 82 9.71 0.25 4.32
C GLY A 82 8.58 0.58 3.35
N HIS A 83 8.43 -0.20 2.27
CA HIS A 83 7.43 0.06 1.24
C HIS A 83 5.99 0.03 1.76
N GLY A 84 5.62 -0.99 2.52
CA GLY A 84 4.29 -1.07 3.09
C GLY A 84 4.00 0.04 4.11
N THR A 85 5.02 0.49 4.85
CA THR A 85 4.92 1.67 5.73
C THR A 85 4.67 2.95 4.93
N ASP A 86 5.38 3.15 3.82
CA ASP A 86 5.16 4.28 2.92
C ASP A 86 3.75 4.25 2.30
N CYS A 87 3.29 3.07 1.85
CA CYS A 87 1.93 2.89 1.34
C CYS A 87 0.86 3.19 2.40
N ALA A 88 1.02 2.70 3.63
CA ALA A 88 0.10 3.00 4.73
C ALA A 88 0.03 4.50 5.02
N TYR A 89 1.17 5.19 4.96
CA TYR A 89 1.25 6.63 5.17
C TYR A 89 0.53 7.41 4.06
N LEU A 90 0.70 7.01 2.80
CA LEU A 90 -0.02 7.61 1.68
C LEU A 90 -1.54 7.38 1.78
N LEU A 91 -1.97 6.17 2.14
CA LEU A 91 -3.39 5.87 2.38
C LEU A 91 -3.97 6.77 3.46
N TRP A 92 -3.26 6.95 4.58
CA TRP A 92 -3.68 7.85 5.65
C TRP A 92 -3.72 9.31 5.20
N LYS A 93 -2.74 9.78 4.41
CA LYS A 93 -2.75 11.15 3.88
C LYS A 93 -3.94 11.41 2.96
N VAL A 94 -4.40 10.43 2.19
CA VAL A 94 -5.54 10.60 1.28
C VAL A 94 -6.87 10.36 1.99
N CYS A 95 -6.92 9.42 2.93
CA CYS A 95 -8.12 9.02 3.66
C CYS A 95 -7.80 8.88 5.17
N PRO A 96 -7.70 10.01 5.91
CA PRO A 96 -7.18 10.02 7.28
C PRO A 96 -8.03 9.28 8.31
N TYR A 97 -9.25 8.89 7.91
CA TYR A 97 -10.21 8.21 8.77
C TYR A 97 -10.39 6.73 8.46
N ALA A 98 -9.80 6.20 7.39
CA ALA A 98 -9.90 4.78 7.07
C ALA A 98 -9.16 3.91 8.11
N GLU A 99 -9.69 2.73 8.38
CA GLU A 99 -8.99 1.70 9.14
C GLU A 99 -8.10 0.90 8.20
N ILE A 100 -6.80 0.86 8.48
CA ILE A 100 -5.82 0.17 7.63
C ILE A 100 -5.46 -1.16 8.30
N TYR A 101 -5.74 -2.27 7.61
CA TYR A 101 -5.41 -3.62 8.04
C TYR A 101 -4.17 -4.12 7.30
N PRO A 102 -3.00 -4.18 7.96
CA PRO A 102 -1.77 -4.61 7.31
C PRO A 102 -1.71 -6.13 7.16
N TYR A 103 -1.36 -6.58 5.96
CA TYR A 103 -1.06 -7.97 5.62
C TYR A 103 0.33 -8.04 5.03
N ARG A 104 1.28 -8.55 5.81
CA ARG A 104 2.63 -8.77 5.32
C ARG A 104 2.68 -10.05 4.49
N ILE A 105 2.83 -9.91 3.17
CA ILE A 105 2.80 -11.03 2.22
C ILE A 105 4.18 -11.38 1.65
N CYS A 106 5.16 -10.49 1.82
CA CYS A 106 6.54 -10.65 1.40
C CYS A 106 7.48 -9.93 2.39
N MET A 107 8.77 -10.28 2.36
CA MET A 107 9.76 -9.64 3.23
C MET A 107 10.29 -8.33 2.63
N SER A 108 10.38 -8.30 1.30
CA SER A 108 10.78 -7.18 0.44
C SER A 108 9.88 -7.16 -0.79
N LYS A 109 10.20 -6.37 -1.82
CA LYS A 109 9.44 -6.29 -3.09
C LYS A 109 9.57 -7.54 -4.01
N GLU A 110 9.86 -8.70 -3.43
CA GLU A 110 9.93 -9.98 -4.11
C GLU A 110 8.53 -10.57 -4.38
N GLU A 111 8.46 -11.58 -5.26
CA GLU A 111 7.22 -12.29 -5.55
C GLU A 111 6.72 -13.03 -4.30
N PRO A 112 5.51 -12.71 -3.79
CA PRO A 112 4.97 -13.33 -2.59
C PRO A 112 4.49 -14.76 -2.88
N GLU A 113 4.56 -15.64 -1.88
CA GLU A 113 4.02 -16.98 -2.02
C GLU A 113 2.49 -16.95 -2.22
N VAL A 114 1.99 -17.64 -3.26
CA VAL A 114 0.56 -17.73 -3.59
C VAL A 114 -0.29 -18.13 -2.39
N LYS A 115 0.19 -19.08 -1.57
CA LYS A 115 -0.51 -19.55 -0.36
C LYS A 115 -0.69 -18.44 0.69
N ILE A 116 0.29 -17.53 0.80
CA ILE A 116 0.29 -16.42 1.75
C ILE A 116 -0.68 -15.34 1.28
N VAL A 117 -0.60 -14.97 0.00
CA VAL A 117 -1.53 -14.02 -0.62
C VAL A 117 -2.97 -14.51 -0.50
N LYS A 118 -3.21 -15.79 -0.79
CA LYS A 118 -4.54 -16.39 -0.65
C LYS A 118 -5.09 -16.27 0.77
N LYS A 119 -4.29 -16.66 1.79
CA LYS A 119 -4.69 -16.52 3.21
C LYS A 119 -4.96 -15.07 3.60
N ALA A 120 -4.15 -14.13 3.11
CA ALA A 120 -4.34 -12.70 3.35
C ALA A 120 -5.70 -12.23 2.82
N LEU A 121 -6.02 -12.58 1.57
CA LEU A 121 -7.27 -12.21 0.91
C LEU A 121 -8.47 -12.85 1.62
N GLU A 122 -8.41 -14.15 1.92
CA GLU A 122 -9.51 -14.84 2.63
C GLU A 122 -9.77 -14.18 3.99
N HIS A 123 -8.72 -13.86 4.76
CA HIS A 123 -8.87 -13.19 6.04
C HIS A 123 -9.38 -11.74 5.89
N ALA A 124 -8.95 -11.01 4.86
CA ALA A 124 -9.42 -9.66 4.59
C ALA A 124 -10.91 -9.64 4.26
N VAL A 125 -11.35 -10.57 3.40
CA VAL A 125 -12.73 -10.66 2.92
C VAL A 125 -13.66 -11.18 4.01
N HIS A 126 -13.30 -12.25 4.73
CA HIS A 126 -14.22 -12.97 5.59
C HIS A 126 -14.16 -12.53 7.06
N GLU A 127 -12.96 -12.26 7.58
CA GLU A 127 -12.78 -11.93 9.00
C GLU A 127 -12.81 -10.43 9.25
N HIS A 128 -12.00 -9.66 8.52
CA HIS A 128 -11.98 -8.20 8.66
C HIS A 128 -13.10 -7.51 7.89
N LYS A 129 -13.68 -8.18 6.88
CA LYS A 129 -14.77 -7.66 6.03
C LYS A 129 -14.42 -6.28 5.50
N VAL A 130 -13.27 -6.20 4.85
CA VAL A 130 -12.75 -4.93 4.31
C VAL A 130 -13.58 -4.47 3.13
N ASP A 131 -13.58 -3.16 2.88
CA ASP A 131 -14.25 -2.54 1.72
C ASP A 131 -13.30 -2.43 0.53
N ILE A 132 -12.01 -2.27 0.80
CA ILE A 132 -10.96 -2.07 -0.21
C ILE A 132 -9.78 -3.00 0.07
N ILE A 133 -9.21 -3.57 -0.99
CA ILE A 133 -7.96 -4.31 -0.98
C ILE A 133 -6.96 -3.58 -1.88
N SER A 134 -5.84 -3.14 -1.32
CA SER A 134 -4.73 -2.53 -2.05
C SER A 134 -3.53 -3.49 -2.07
N ILE A 135 -3.03 -3.80 -3.27
CA ILE A 135 -1.88 -4.68 -3.47
C ILE A 135 -0.83 -3.94 -4.32
N SER A 136 0.26 -3.52 -3.67
CA SER A 136 1.34 -2.76 -4.31
C SER A 136 2.58 -3.62 -4.60
N VAL A 137 2.40 -4.94 -4.64
CA VAL A 137 3.42 -5.94 -5.00
C VAL A 137 2.88 -6.76 -6.17
N GLY A 138 3.75 -7.17 -7.09
CA GLY A 138 3.34 -7.85 -8.30
C GLY A 138 4.33 -8.89 -8.79
N TRP A 139 3.81 -9.79 -9.60
CA TRP A 139 4.54 -10.95 -10.12
C TRP A 139 4.10 -11.34 -11.53
N ASP A 140 4.85 -12.24 -12.16
CA ASP A 140 4.69 -12.52 -13.58
C ASP A 140 3.57 -13.53 -13.87
N ARG A 141 3.41 -14.57 -13.04
CA ARG A 141 2.49 -15.67 -13.33
C ARG A 141 1.13 -15.48 -12.67
N ALA A 142 0.07 -15.55 -13.47
CA ALA A 142 -1.29 -15.63 -12.94
C ALA A 142 -1.48 -16.92 -12.14
N SER A 143 -2.29 -16.85 -11.08
CA SER A 143 -2.65 -18.00 -10.26
C SER A 143 -4.15 -18.24 -10.32
N PHE A 144 -4.54 -19.43 -10.77
CA PHE A 144 -5.95 -19.84 -10.75
C PHE A 144 -6.55 -19.76 -9.33
N GLN A 145 -5.76 -20.11 -8.32
CA GLN A 145 -6.17 -20.06 -6.92
C GLN A 145 -6.48 -18.64 -6.46
N LEU A 146 -5.71 -17.64 -6.92
CA LEU A 146 -5.94 -16.23 -6.56
C LEU A 146 -7.07 -15.62 -7.39
N ARG A 147 -7.21 -16.01 -8.66
CA ARG A 147 -8.28 -15.52 -9.54
C ARG A 147 -9.67 -15.79 -8.95
N GLU A 148 -9.88 -16.97 -8.38
CA GLU A 148 -11.18 -17.29 -7.76
C GLU A 148 -11.44 -16.44 -6.51
N VAL A 149 -10.42 -16.19 -5.69
CA VAL A 149 -10.54 -15.32 -4.52
C VAL A 149 -10.81 -13.86 -4.92
N PHE A 150 -10.13 -13.34 -5.95
CA PHE A 150 -10.39 -11.99 -6.45
C PHE A 150 -11.79 -11.83 -7.02
N LYS A 151 -12.29 -12.81 -7.78
CA LYS A 151 -13.68 -12.81 -8.24
C LYS A 151 -14.67 -12.85 -7.08
N GLN A 152 -14.39 -13.61 -6.03
CA GLN A 152 -15.24 -13.66 -4.84
C GLN A 152 -15.25 -12.31 -4.12
N ALA A 153 -14.09 -11.69 -3.91
CA ALA A 153 -13.98 -10.36 -3.31
C ALA A 153 -14.78 -9.32 -4.13
N SER A 154 -14.61 -9.30 -5.46
CA SER A 154 -15.34 -8.40 -6.35
C SER A 154 -16.86 -8.62 -6.30
N LYS A 155 -17.34 -9.87 -6.25
CA LYS A 155 -18.77 -10.19 -6.08
C LYS A 155 -19.33 -9.75 -4.73
N SER A 156 -18.49 -9.69 -3.70
CA SER A 156 -18.83 -9.19 -2.37
C SER A 156 -18.77 -7.65 -2.29
N SER A 157 -18.73 -6.94 -3.43
CA SER A 157 -18.65 -5.47 -3.51
C SER A 157 -17.37 -4.87 -2.90
N ILE A 158 -16.30 -5.66 -2.79
CA ILE A 158 -14.99 -5.18 -2.35
C ILE A 158 -14.23 -4.65 -3.57
N LEU A 159 -13.65 -3.45 -3.45
CA LEU A 159 -12.82 -2.87 -4.50
C LEU A 159 -11.38 -3.39 -4.39
N LEU A 160 -10.83 -3.92 -5.48
CA LEU A 160 -9.46 -4.42 -5.53
C LEU A 160 -8.61 -3.52 -6.40
N PHE A 161 -7.50 -3.02 -5.86
CA PHE A 161 -6.53 -2.20 -6.56
C PHE A 161 -5.19 -2.92 -6.61
N GLY A 162 -4.57 -2.93 -7.80
CA GLY A 162 -3.27 -3.54 -8.03
C GLY A 162 -2.33 -2.59 -8.74
N ALA A 163 -1.11 -2.44 -8.24
CA ALA A 163 -0.06 -1.70 -8.94
C ALA A 163 0.35 -2.44 -10.22
N THR A 164 0.44 -1.72 -11.34
CA THR A 164 0.84 -2.30 -12.64
C THR A 164 2.24 -2.90 -12.59
N LEU A 165 3.17 -2.20 -11.93
CA LEU A 165 4.60 -2.57 -11.79
C LEU A 165 5.23 -3.01 -13.12
N ASP A 166 4.78 -2.39 -14.21
CA ASP A 166 5.23 -2.74 -15.55
C ASP A 166 6.64 -2.19 -15.76
N ASP A 167 7.57 -3.13 -15.94
CA ASP A 167 9.00 -2.89 -16.14
C ASP A 167 9.39 -2.97 -17.63
N GLY A 168 8.42 -2.69 -18.52
CA GLY A 168 8.55 -2.85 -19.97
C GLY A 168 8.24 -4.26 -20.47
N ARG A 169 7.91 -5.20 -19.56
CA ARG A 169 7.50 -6.58 -19.88
C ARG A 169 5.99 -6.81 -19.75
N GLY A 170 5.23 -5.74 -19.51
CA GLY A 170 3.78 -5.75 -19.37
C GLY A 170 3.31 -5.74 -17.91
N ILE A 171 2.03 -5.43 -17.74
CA ILE A 171 1.35 -5.31 -16.44
C ILE A 171 1.49 -6.61 -15.63
N LYS A 172 1.96 -6.49 -14.38
CA LYS A 172 2.13 -7.59 -13.45
C LYS A 172 0.78 -8.09 -12.90
N TYR A 173 0.78 -9.32 -12.41
CA TYR A 173 -0.33 -9.84 -11.60
C TYR A 173 -0.12 -9.32 -10.16
N PRO A 174 -1.16 -8.88 -9.43
CA PRO A 174 -2.59 -9.05 -9.71
C PRO A 174 -3.24 -7.97 -10.56
N ALA A 175 -2.58 -6.85 -10.86
CA ALA A 175 -3.16 -5.75 -11.65
C ALA A 175 -3.72 -6.19 -13.02
N ARG A 176 -3.16 -7.25 -13.62
CA ARG A 176 -3.67 -7.83 -14.88
C ARG A 176 -4.96 -8.68 -14.75
N ASP A 177 -5.43 -9.01 -13.54
CA ASP A 177 -6.62 -9.85 -13.30
C ASP A 177 -7.93 -9.06 -13.45
N ASP A 178 -8.92 -9.55 -14.19
CA ASP A 178 -10.22 -8.88 -14.50
C ASP A 178 -10.97 -8.30 -13.30
N ALA A 179 -10.81 -8.87 -12.11
CA ALA A 179 -11.44 -8.37 -10.89
C ALA A 179 -10.67 -7.20 -10.22
N VAL A 180 -9.48 -6.85 -10.71
CA VAL A 180 -8.56 -5.87 -10.10
C VAL A 180 -8.46 -4.62 -10.95
N ILE A 181 -8.68 -3.46 -10.31
CA ILE A 181 -8.48 -2.14 -10.91
C ILE A 181 -6.96 -1.88 -10.96
N ALA A 182 -6.42 -1.82 -12.17
CA ALA A 182 -5.01 -1.57 -12.41
C ALA A 182 -4.69 -0.08 -12.26
N ILE A 183 -3.72 0.24 -11.40
CA ILE A 183 -3.23 1.60 -11.16
C ILE A 183 -1.77 1.71 -11.57
N ASP A 184 -1.47 2.62 -12.50
CA ASP A 184 -0.12 3.02 -12.86
C ASP A 184 0.28 4.33 -12.17
N ALA A 185 1.57 4.50 -11.92
CA ALA A 185 2.08 5.73 -11.33
C ALA A 185 2.16 6.83 -12.39
N ALA A 186 1.75 8.05 -12.06
CA ALA A 186 1.92 9.24 -12.87
C ALA A 186 2.70 10.33 -12.13
N ASP A 187 3.26 11.28 -12.89
CA ASP A 187 3.78 12.52 -12.33
C ASP A 187 2.64 13.50 -11.98
N ILE A 188 2.98 14.66 -11.42
CA ILE A 188 1.99 15.68 -11.01
C ILE A 188 1.20 16.31 -12.18
N ARG A 189 1.62 16.09 -13.43
CA ARG A 189 0.91 16.53 -14.64
C ARG A 189 -0.02 15.45 -15.18
N GLY A 190 -0.07 14.28 -14.52
CA GLY A 190 -0.84 13.13 -14.97
C GLY A 190 -0.12 12.29 -16.02
N GLU A 191 1.16 12.57 -16.30
CA GLU A 191 1.92 11.79 -17.27
C GLU A 191 2.32 10.46 -16.64
N PRO A 192 1.89 9.32 -17.21
CA PRO A 192 2.22 8.01 -16.67
C PRO A 192 3.75 7.81 -16.63
N GLN A 193 4.19 6.98 -15.68
CA GLN A 193 5.57 6.52 -15.58
C GLN A 193 6.00 5.80 -16.85
N LEU A 194 5.04 5.18 -17.55
CA LEU A 194 5.24 4.48 -18.80
C LEU A 194 4.65 5.27 -19.97
N THR A 195 5.48 5.54 -20.97
CA THR A 195 5.08 6.12 -22.27
C THR A 195 4.92 5.05 -23.36
N SER A 196 5.11 3.76 -23.03
CA SER A 196 5.06 2.67 -24.00
C SER A 196 3.68 2.57 -24.65
N PRO A 197 3.60 2.58 -25.99
CA PRO A 197 2.32 2.61 -26.70
C PRO A 197 1.58 1.29 -26.46
N LYS A 198 0.39 1.37 -25.84
CA LYS A 198 -0.57 0.28 -25.59
C LYS A 198 -0.53 -0.78 -26.71
N ARG A 199 -0.24 -2.05 -26.40
CA ARG A 199 -0.54 -3.17 -27.31
C ARG A 199 -0.92 -4.45 -26.56
N GLY A 200 -2.22 -4.70 -26.48
CA GLY A 200 -2.75 -6.07 -26.42
C GLY A 200 -3.96 -6.32 -25.53
N LEU A 201 -4.18 -5.53 -24.47
CA LEU A 201 -5.29 -5.76 -23.55
C LEU A 201 -6.36 -4.68 -23.73
N ASN A 202 -7.60 -5.10 -24.08
CA ASN A 202 -8.82 -4.29 -24.01
C ASN A 202 -9.18 -3.94 -22.55
N ARG A 203 -8.20 -3.51 -21.75
CA ARG A 203 -8.33 -3.32 -20.31
C ARG A 203 -8.10 -1.85 -19.96
N GLN A 204 -8.98 -1.33 -19.11
CA GLN A 204 -8.80 -0.02 -18.52
C GLN A 204 -7.68 -0.07 -17.48
N CYS A 205 -6.68 0.79 -17.64
CA CYS A 205 -5.67 1.09 -16.65
C CYS A 205 -5.86 2.56 -16.25
N TYR A 206 -5.90 2.83 -14.96
CA TYR A 206 -6.02 4.17 -14.41
C TYR A 206 -4.65 4.63 -13.92
N THR A 207 -4.48 5.94 -13.77
CA THR A 207 -3.25 6.51 -13.21
C THR A 207 -3.54 7.31 -11.95
N ALA A 208 -2.57 7.33 -11.04
CA ALA A 208 -2.58 8.17 -9.86
C ALA A 208 -1.20 8.79 -9.65
N VAL A 209 -1.13 9.94 -8.98
CA VAL A 209 0.15 10.58 -8.64
C VAL A 209 0.97 9.61 -7.77
N GLY A 210 2.11 9.17 -8.30
CA GLY A 210 2.88 8.06 -7.72
C GLY A 210 4.40 8.14 -7.94
N ARG A 211 4.88 9.13 -8.70
CA ARG A 211 6.31 9.28 -9.02
C ARG A 211 6.99 10.23 -8.05
N ASN A 212 8.24 9.93 -7.67
CA ASN A 212 9.08 10.78 -6.82
C ASN A 212 8.45 11.16 -5.48
N ILE A 213 7.66 10.27 -4.88
CA ILE A 213 7.17 10.43 -3.51
C ILE A 213 8.33 10.21 -2.54
N THR A 214 8.50 11.10 -1.57
CA THR A 214 9.52 10.91 -0.53
C THR A 214 9.10 9.78 0.41
N SER A 215 9.96 8.78 0.54
CA SER A 215 9.78 7.69 1.50
C SER A 215 9.94 8.19 2.94
N ILE A 216 9.02 7.80 3.81
CA ILE A 216 9.12 8.03 5.27
C ILE A 216 9.87 6.90 5.97
N ALA A 217 10.01 5.74 5.33
CA ALA A 217 10.78 4.63 5.87
C ALA A 217 12.31 4.83 5.78
N ASN A 218 12.77 5.73 4.90
CA ASN A 218 14.20 6.06 4.74
C ASN A 218 14.83 6.85 5.91
N PHE A 219 14.05 7.28 6.90
CA PHE A 219 14.58 7.87 8.15
C PHE A 219 15.22 6.83 9.10
N ARG A 220 15.46 5.61 8.62
CA ARG A 220 16.08 4.50 9.35
C ARG A 220 17.61 4.48 9.39
N ALA A 221 18.30 5.36 8.67
CA ALA A 221 19.76 5.32 8.60
C ALA A 221 20.42 6.06 9.76
N ALA A 222 20.47 5.43 10.95
CA ALA A 222 21.70 5.58 11.73
C ALA A 222 22.78 4.74 10.99
N PRO A 223 23.95 5.30 10.64
CA PRO A 223 25.04 4.46 10.15
C PRO A 223 25.33 3.40 11.22
N LYS A 224 25.43 2.13 10.81
CA LYS A 224 26.05 1.13 11.68
C LYS A 224 27.45 1.65 12.03
N PRO A 225 27.86 1.68 13.31
CA PRO A 225 29.24 1.96 13.64
C PRO A 225 30.12 0.99 12.85
N LEU A 226 31.22 1.51 12.28
CA LEU A 226 32.15 0.75 11.44
C LEU A 226 32.80 -0.45 12.15
N ASP A 227 32.58 -0.59 13.46
CA ASP A 227 33.32 -1.50 14.33
C ASP A 227 32.79 -2.95 14.30
N GLU A 228 31.65 -3.23 13.67
CA GLU A 228 31.06 -4.59 13.63
C GLU A 228 31.31 -5.37 12.32
N LEU A 229 32.08 -4.82 11.36
CA LEU A 229 32.43 -5.51 10.11
C LEU A 229 33.87 -6.07 10.06
N GLN A 230 34.59 -6.07 11.19
CA GLN A 230 35.94 -6.66 11.27
C GLN A 230 36.08 -7.86 12.24
N GLN A 231 34.97 -8.47 12.67
CA GLN A 231 35.03 -9.76 13.37
C GLN A 231 34.01 -10.74 12.80
N LYS A 232 34.35 -11.34 11.65
CA LYS A 232 33.97 -12.71 11.28
C LYS A 232 34.92 -13.24 10.22
#